data_AF-A0A7U9T5P0-F1
#
_entry.id   AF-A0A7U9T5P0-F1
#
_cell.length_a   1.000
_cell.length_b   1.000
_cell.length_c   1.000
_cell.angle_alpha   90.00
_cell.angle_beta   90.00
_cell.angle_gamma   90.00
#
_symmetry.space_group_name_H-M   'P 1'
#
loop_
_entity.id
_entity.type
_entity.pdbx_description
1 polymer ?
#
loop_
_entity_poly.entity_id
_entity_poly.type
_entity_poly.pdbx_seq_one_letter_code
_entity_poly.pdbx_strand_id
1 'polypeptide(L)' 'MPNKTKNYNQYLSFMIDKSYLSEYISSNSSLNGEPCVKEELSNITQEDEIAAIKYLLDIMRGHDIITEEEYQLVLYKYY' A
#
# COMPACT_ATOMS: atom_id res chain seq x y z
N MET A 1 4.11 15.77 36.64
CA MET A 1 3.73 14.37 36.31
C MET A 1 2.27 14.16 36.69
N PRO A 2 1.47 13.40 35.93
CA PRO A 2 1.89 12.26 35.11
C PRO A 2 1.85 12.51 33.59
N ASN A 3 2.93 12.08 32.93
CA ASN A 3 2.98 11.82 31.50
C ASN A 3 2.04 10.65 31.19
N LYS A 4 1.00 10.89 30.39
CA LYS A 4 0.33 9.82 29.64
C LYS A 4 0.92 9.83 28.24
N THR A 5 2.06 9.17 28.08
CA THR A 5 2.55 8.69 26.79
C THR A 5 1.51 7.71 26.24
N LYS A 6 0.53 8.25 25.51
CA LYS A 6 -0.33 7.43 24.67
C LYS A 6 0.52 7.01 23.48
N ASN A 7 0.82 5.72 23.48
CA ASN A 7 1.50 5.02 22.41
C ASN A 7 0.56 5.03 21.19
N TYR A 8 0.74 6.00 20.29
CA TYR A 8 -0.04 6.13 19.05
C TYR A 8 0.52 5.29 17.90
N ASN A 9 1.42 4.35 18.19
CA ASN A 9 1.86 3.33 17.24
C ASN A 9 1.05 2.06 17.45
N GLN A 10 0.04 1.83 16.60
CA GLN A 10 -0.31 0.46 16.14
C GLN A 10 -1.43 0.37 15.11
N TYR A 11 -2.04 1.49 14.72
CA TYR A 11 -2.93 1.52 13.56
C TYR A 11 -2.51 2.69 12.68
N LEU A 12 -1.75 2.39 11.62
CA LEU A 12 -1.59 3.28 10.47
C LEU A 12 -2.98 3.40 9.82
N SER A 13 -3.83 4.23 10.43
CA SER A 13 -5.06 4.68 9.81
C SER A 13 -4.66 5.74 8.81
N PHE A 14 -4.72 5.41 7.53
CA PHE A 14 -4.61 6.32 6.39
C PHE A 14 -5.81 7.29 6.37
N MET A 15 -6.03 8.04 7.44
CA MET A 15 -6.98 9.15 7.43
C MET A 15 -6.31 10.34 6.75
N ILE A 16 -6.23 10.29 5.42
CA ILE A 16 -5.92 11.46 4.62
C ILE A 16 -7.14 12.37 4.72
N ASP A 17 -7.00 13.50 5.40
CA ASP A 17 -8.00 14.56 5.30
C ASP A 17 -8.12 14.95 3.81
N LYS A 18 -9.35 14.84 3.29
CA LYS A 18 -9.65 15.03 1.86
C LYS A 18 -9.17 16.37 1.32
N SER A 19 -9.03 17.38 2.18
CA SER A 19 -8.49 18.69 1.81
C SER A 19 -7.02 18.62 1.34
N TYR A 20 -6.26 17.62 1.80
CA TYR A 20 -4.86 17.39 1.45
C TYR A 20 -4.69 16.30 0.38
N LEU A 21 -5.77 15.71 -0.14
CA LEU A 21 -5.70 14.64 -1.13
C LEU A 21 -4.94 15.08 -2.40
N SER A 22 -5.13 16.33 -2.83
CA SER A 22 -4.42 16.88 -3.99
C SER A 22 -2.92 17.00 -3.74
N GLU A 23 -2.51 17.35 -2.52
CA GLU A 23 -1.10 17.48 -2.12
C GLU A 23 -0.47 16.09 -1.91
N TYR A 24 -1.21 15.16 -1.31
CA TYR A 24 -0.81 13.76 -1.13
C TYR A 24 -0.58 13.02 -2.46
N ILE A 25 -1.45 13.24 -3.46
CA ILE A 25 -1.30 12.65 -4.82
C ILE A 25 -0.33 13.47 -5.68
N SER A 26 -0.12 14.75 -5.36
CA SER A 26 0.85 15.59 -6.07
C SER A 26 2.27 15.10 -5.78
N SER A 27 3.15 15.21 -6.76
CA SER A 27 4.58 14.89 -6.62
C SER A 27 5.35 15.91 -5.76
N ASN A 28 4.65 16.87 -5.14
CA ASN A 28 5.23 17.89 -4.30
C ASN A 28 5.08 17.45 -2.84
N SER A 29 6.21 17.23 -2.16
CA SER A 29 6.25 16.96 -0.72
C SER A 29 5.45 18.01 0.03
N SER A 30 4.52 17.58 0.88
CA SER A 30 3.68 18.50 1.63
C SER A 30 4.49 19.29 2.66
N LEU A 31 3.94 20.42 3.12
CA LEU A 31 4.48 21.15 4.27
C LEU A 31 4.32 20.40 5.61
N ASN A 32 3.52 19.33 5.64
CA ASN A 32 3.15 18.61 6.88
C ASN A 32 4.12 17.48 7.25
N GLY A 33 5.09 17.16 6.38
CA GLY A 33 6.12 16.14 6.65
C GLY A 33 5.67 14.69 6.44
N GLU A 34 4.42 14.45 6.02
CA GLU A 34 3.98 13.13 5.57
C GLU A 34 4.49 12.88 4.14
N PRO A 35 5.01 11.67 3.85
CA PRO A 35 5.46 11.32 2.52
C PRO A 35 4.28 11.34 1.55
N CYS A 36 4.46 11.97 0.39
CA CYS A 36 3.47 11.92 -0.68
C CYS A 36 3.49 10.55 -1.36
N VAL A 37 2.46 10.22 -2.15
CA VAL A 37 2.36 8.94 -2.87
C VAL A 37 3.63 8.62 -3.63
N LYS A 38 4.27 9.61 -4.26
CA LYS A 38 5.51 9.40 -5.01
C LYS A 38 6.67 8.94 -4.11
N GLU A 39 6.79 9.50 -2.92
CA GLU A 39 7.82 9.11 -1.95
C GLU A 39 7.50 7.75 -1.33
N GLU A 40 6.24 7.46 -1.03
CA GLU A 40 5.81 6.14 -0.55
C GLU A 40 6.09 5.05 -1.59
N LEU A 41 5.73 5.30 -2.86
CA LEU A 41 6.00 4.38 -3.98
C LEU A 41 7.50 4.20 -4.23
N SER A 42 8.34 5.20 -3.96
CA SER A 42 9.80 5.08 -4.17
C SER A 42 10.47 4.10 -3.21
N ASN A 43 9.82 3.77 -2.09
CA ASN A 43 10.31 2.81 -1.11
C ASN A 43 9.75 1.39 -1.32
N ILE A 44 8.84 1.20 -2.28
CA ILE A 44 8.28 -0.11 -2.60
C ILE A 44 9.33 -0.91 -3.37
N THR A 45 9.66 -2.08 -2.85
CA THR A 45 10.57 -3.01 -3.51
C THR A 45 9.81 -3.88 -4.51
N GLN A 46 10.54 -4.50 -5.44
CA GLN A 46 9.96 -5.52 -6.32
C GLN A 46 9.35 -6.68 -5.52
N GLU A 47 9.91 -7.02 -4.36
CA GLU A 47 9.38 -8.06 -3.47
C GLU A 47 8.01 -7.66 -2.90
N ASP A 48 7.83 -6.38 -2.54
CA ASP A 48 6.55 -5.83 -2.08
C ASP A 48 5.49 -5.86 -3.19
N GLU A 49 5.87 -5.52 -4.42
CA GLU A 49 4.97 -5.60 -5.58
C GLU A 49 4.52 -7.05 -5.83
N ILE A 50 5.46 -8.00 -5.78
CA ILE A 50 5.17 -9.43 -5.96
C ILE A 50 4.24 -9.93 -4.84
N ALA A 51 4.47 -9.51 -3.60
CA ALA A 51 3.63 -9.88 -2.46
C ALA A 51 2.19 -9.36 -2.63
N ALA A 52 2.03 -8.10 -3.06
CA ALA A 52 0.72 -7.50 -3.31
C ALA A 52 -0.02 -8.21 -4.46
N ILE A 53 0.68 -8.52 -5.55
CA ILE A 53 0.10 -9.21 -6.71
C ILE A 53 -0.34 -10.62 -6.33
N LYS A 54 0.50 -11.37 -5.61
CA LYS A 54 0.15 -12.72 -5.14
C LYS A 54 -1.08 -12.69 -4.24
N TYR A 55 -1.16 -11.74 -3.31
CA TYR A 55 -2.32 -11.57 -2.44
C TYR A 55 -3.61 -11.32 -3.23
N LEU A 56 -3.57 -10.44 -4.24
CA LEU A 56 -4.73 -10.18 -5.11
C LEU A 56 -5.12 -11.42 -5.90
N LEU A 57 -4.15 -12.13 -6.47
CA LEU A 57 -4.38 -13.37 -7.21
C LEU A 57 -4.98 -14.47 -6.33
N ASP A 58 -4.52 -14.62 -5.09
CA ASP A 58 -5.05 -15.57 -4.11
C ASP A 58 -6.53 -15.29 -3.79
N ILE A 59 -6.89 -14.00 -3.60
CA ILE A 59 -8.28 -13.59 -3.41
C ILE A 59 -9.11 -13.90 -4.66
N MET A 60 -8.64 -13.50 -5.84
CA MET A 60 -9.38 -13.71 -7.09
C MET A 60 -9.61 -15.20 -7.34
N ARG A 61 -8.62 -16.04 -7.09
CA ARG A 61 -8.74 -17.50 -7.19
C ARG A 61 -9.71 -18.05 -6.14
N GLY A 62 -9.61 -17.60 -4.89
CA GLY A 62 -10.50 -18.03 -3.80
C GLY A 62 -11.97 -17.65 -4.01
N HIS A 63 -12.23 -16.67 -4.88
CA HIS A 63 -13.57 -16.26 -5.30
C HIS A 63 -13.97 -16.76 -6.69
N ASP A 64 -13.23 -17.73 -7.26
CA ASP A 64 -13.47 -18.31 -8.59
C ASP A 64 -13.55 -17.26 -9.72
N ILE A 65 -12.88 -16.11 -9.55
CA ILE A 65 -12.80 -15.03 -10.56
C ILE A 65 -11.80 -15.41 -11.67
N ILE A 66 -10.74 -16.12 -11.29
CA ILE A 66 -9.69 -16.61 -12.19
C ILE A 66 -9.46 -18.10 -11.98
N THR A 67 -9.03 -18.77 -13.04
CA THR A 67 -8.62 -20.17 -13.04
C THR A 67 -7.20 -20.35 -12.50
N GLU A 68 -6.84 -21.59 -12.17
CA GLU A 68 -5.47 -21.92 -11.78
C GLU A 68 -4.46 -21.62 -12.90
N GLU A 69 -4.86 -21.83 -14.15
CA GLU A 69 -4.00 -21.57 -15.32
C GLU A 69 -3.70 -20.07 -15.45
N GLU A 70 -4.72 -19.22 -15.27
CA GLU A 70 -4.57 -17.76 -15.27
C GLU A 70 -3.72 -17.27 -14.08
N TYR A 71 -3.93 -17.85 -12.89
CA TYR A 71 -3.13 -17.58 -11.70
C TYR A 71 -1.64 -17.83 -11.94
N GLN A 72 -1.28 -19.02 -12.47
CA GLN A 72 0.11 -19.39 -12.76
C GLN A 72 0.71 -18.55 -13.89
N LEU A 73 -0.07 -18.21 -14.93
CA LEU A 73 0.39 -17.39 -16.04
C LEU A 73 0.78 -15.98 -15.60
N VAL A 74 0.01 -15.38 -14.68
CA VAL A 74 0.35 -14.06 -14.12
C VAL A 74 1.57 -14.18 -13.22
N LEU A 75 1.62 -15.17 -12.32
CA LEU A 75 2.75 -15.35 -11.41
C LEU A 75 4.07 -15.60 -12.13
N TYR A 76 4.07 -16.36 -13.24
CA TYR A 76 5.29 -16.65 -14.01
C TYR A 76 5.96 -15.39 -14.57
N LYS A 77 5.24 -14.27 -14.74
CA LYS A 77 5.84 -13.00 -15.18
C LYS A 77 6.70 -12.32 -14.11
N TYR A 78 6.59 -12.78 -12.86
CA TYR A 78 7.25 -12.21 -11.69
C TYR A 78 8.35 -13.11 -11.11
N TYR A 79 8.57 -14.30 -11.69
CA TYR A 79 9.67 -15.21 -11.41
C TYR A 79 10.68 -15.20 -12.58
#